data_AF-A0A5E7ZTQ2-F1
#
_entry.id   AF-A0A5E7ZTQ2-F1
#
_cell.length_a   1.000
_cell.length_b   1.000
_cell.length_c   1.000
_cell.angle_alpha   90.00
_cell.angle_beta   90.00
_cell.angle_gamma   90.00
#
_symmetry.space_group_name_H-M   'P 1'
#
loop_
_entity.id
_entity.type
_entity.pdbx_description
1 polymer ?
#
loop_
_entity_poly.entity_id
_entity_poly.type
_entity_poly.pdbx_seq_one_letter_code
_entity_poly.pdbx_strand_id
1 'polypeptide(L)'
;MTRTEELFHQIAESLPDGKKSKMFGAICVKAPNGKAAFMAWKDNMVFKLEGDAQKEALSLDGCEVFRPMPERPPMGGWIRVPVDYETKWPAFAKQALGYVKTL
;
A
#
# COMPACT_ATOMS: atom_id res chain seq x y z
N MET A 1 -5.07 18.14 -4.24
CA MET A 1 -4.93 16.68 -4.14
C MET A 1 -3.84 16.25 -5.08
N THR A 2 -2.94 15.38 -4.65
CA THR A 2 -1.93 14.78 -5.52
C THR A 2 -2.54 13.62 -6.31
N ARG A 3 -1.95 13.27 -7.47
CA ARG A 3 -2.39 12.13 -8.30
C ARG A 3 -2.47 10.83 -7.49
N THR A 4 -1.50 10.61 -6.60
CA THR A 4 -1.49 9.46 -5.68
C THR A 4 -2.72 9.42 -4.78
N GLU A 5 -3.12 10.55 -4.20
CA GLU A 5 -4.30 10.63 -3.33
C GLU A 5 -5.59 10.37 -4.11
N GLU A 6 -5.71 10.89 -5.33
CA GLU A 6 -6.87 10.64 -6.19
C GLU A 6 -7.02 9.15 -6.52
N LEU A 7 -5.93 8.52 -6.99
CA LEU A 7 -5.88 7.09 -7.28
C LEU A 7 -6.14 6.25 -6.03
N PHE A 8 -5.60 6.65 -4.88
CA PHE A 8 -5.86 6.01 -3.60
C PHE A 8 -7.36 6.02 -3.28
N HIS A 9 -8.04 7.16 -3.45
CA HIS A 9 -9.47 7.26 -3.17
C HIS A 9 -10.29 6.35 -4.10
N GLN A 10 -9.98 6.35 -5.39
CA GLN A 10 -10.62 5.46 -6.37
C GLN A 10 -10.45 3.98 -6.02
N ILE A 11 -9.23 3.57 -5.64
CA ILE A 11 -8.93 2.19 -5.25
C ILE A 11 -9.65 1.84 -3.95
N ALA A 12 -9.61 2.74 -2.95
CA ALA A 12 -10.27 2.52 -1.68
C ALA A 12 -11.80 2.40 -1.81
N GLU A 13 -12.42 3.17 -2.71
CA GLU A 13 -13.86 3.07 -3.01
C GLU A 13 -14.22 1.80 -3.76
N SER A 14 -13.29 1.25 -4.54
CA SER A 14 -13.45 -0.04 -5.21
C SER A 14 -13.27 -1.25 -4.27
N LEU A 15 -12.93 -1.03 -3.00
CA LEU A 15 -12.66 -2.06 -2.00
C LEU A 15 -13.70 -2.01 -0.88
N PRO A 16 -14.77 -2.81 -0.93
CA PRO A 16 -15.89 -2.73 0.01
C PRO A 16 -15.50 -3.03 1.46
N ASP A 17 -14.47 -3.84 1.68
CA ASP A 17 -13.96 -4.17 3.02
C ASP A 17 -12.88 -3.20 3.54
N GLY A 18 -12.49 -2.22 2.73
CA GLY A 18 -11.46 -1.25 3.08
C GLY A 18 -12.01 -0.07 3.85
N LYS A 19 -11.54 0.15 5.09
CA LYS A 19 -11.84 1.36 5.86
C LYS A 19 -10.73 2.40 5.69
N LYS A 20 -11.07 3.55 5.08
CA LYS A 20 -10.20 4.73 5.01
C LYS A 20 -9.85 5.20 6.44
N SER A 21 -8.57 5.43 6.72
CA SER A 21 -8.01 5.86 7.99
C SER A 21 -6.75 6.71 7.76
N LYS A 22 -6.03 7.05 8.82
CA LYS A 22 -4.75 7.77 8.74
C LYS A 22 -3.66 7.03 9.50
N MET A 23 -2.46 7.00 8.94
CA MET A 23 -1.26 6.44 9.55
C MET A 23 -0.04 7.25 9.12
N PHE A 24 0.83 7.61 10.07
CA PHE A 24 2.03 8.44 9.83
C PHE A 24 1.74 9.77 9.09
N GLY A 25 0.59 10.40 9.35
CA GLY A 25 0.18 11.64 8.67
C GLY A 25 -0.35 11.46 7.24
N ALA A 26 -0.36 10.22 6.73
CA ALA A 26 -0.82 9.87 5.40
C ALA A 26 -2.17 9.11 5.43
N ILE A 27 -2.91 9.14 4.33
CA ILE A 27 -4.17 8.40 4.18
C ILE A 27 -3.88 6.91 3.94
N CYS A 28 -4.60 6.04 4.63
CA CYS A 28 -4.42 4.60 4.54
C CYS A 28 -5.75 3.85 4.52
N VAL A 29 -5.72 2.61 4.06
CA VAL A 29 -6.86 1.69 4.16
C VAL A 29 -6.52 0.57 5.13
N LYS A 30 -7.47 0.29 6.02
CA LYS A 30 -7.43 -0.82 6.97
C LYS A 30 -8.47 -1.87 6.61
N ALA A 31 -8.12 -3.13 6.84
CA ALA A 31 -9.08 -4.23 6.79
C ALA A 31 -10.05 -4.17 7.99
N PRO A 32 -11.15 -4.95 7.96
CA PRO A 32 -12.14 -4.98 9.03
C PRO A 32 -11.58 -5.39 10.40
N ASN A 33 -10.51 -6.19 10.42
CA ASN A 33 -9.75 -6.57 11.62
C ASN A 33 -8.83 -5.44 12.16
N GLY A 34 -8.86 -4.25 11.57
CA GLY A 34 -8.10 -3.08 12.01
C GLY A 34 -6.65 -3.03 11.52
N LYS A 35 -6.18 -4.06 10.79
CA LYS A 35 -4.83 -4.09 10.22
C LYS A 35 -4.75 -3.20 8.97
N ALA A 36 -3.68 -2.42 8.83
CA ALA A 36 -3.48 -1.58 7.66
C ALA A 36 -2.99 -2.40 6.46
N ALA A 37 -3.65 -2.20 5.31
CA ALA A 37 -3.38 -2.89 4.05
C ALA A 37 -2.48 -2.06 3.14
N PHE A 38 -2.80 -0.78 2.93
CA PHE A 38 -2.02 0.11 2.08
C PHE A 38 -2.19 1.58 2.46
N MET A 39 -1.28 2.44 2.00
CA MET A 39 -1.29 3.87 2.28
C MET A 39 -0.72 4.69 1.12
N ALA A 40 -1.23 5.90 0.92
CA ALA A 40 -0.62 6.87 0.02
C ALA A 40 0.51 7.59 0.74
N TRP A 41 1.71 7.61 0.16
CA TRP A 41 2.90 8.22 0.75
C TRP A 41 3.64 9.07 -0.29
N LYS A 42 3.45 10.40 -0.22
CA LYS A 42 3.97 11.34 -1.23
C LYS A 42 3.50 10.90 -2.65
N ASP A 43 4.41 10.81 -3.61
CA ASP A 43 4.15 10.38 -4.99
C ASP A 43 4.16 8.85 -5.18
N ASN A 44 4.01 8.09 -4.10
CA ASN A 44 4.05 6.62 -4.13
C ASN A 44 2.90 6.02 -3.33
N MET A 45 2.52 4.80 -3.68
CA MET A 45 1.65 3.98 -2.84
C MET A 45 2.47 2.92 -2.11
N VAL A 46 2.11 2.66 -0.87
CA VAL A 46 2.79 1.66 -0.04
C VAL A 46 1.79 0.56 0.29
N PHE A 47 2.13 -0.68 -0.06
CA PHE A 47 1.28 -1.84 0.13
C PHE A 47 1.91 -2.82 1.10
N LYS A 48 1.09 -3.41 1.97
CA LYS A 48 1.48 -4.53 2.81
C LYS A 48 1.35 -5.83 2.02
N LEU A 49 2.45 -6.27 1.42
CA LEU A 49 2.55 -7.46 0.57
C LEU A 49 3.52 -8.45 1.20
N GLU A 50 3.19 -9.74 1.13
CA GLU A 50 4.06 -10.84 1.56
C GLU A 50 4.07 -11.93 0.49
N GLY A 51 5.10 -12.79 0.50
CA GLY A 51 5.23 -13.91 -0.43
C GLY A 51 5.43 -13.47 -1.89
N ASP A 52 4.68 -14.05 -2.81
CA ASP A 52 4.80 -13.79 -4.25
C ASP A 52 4.43 -12.35 -4.63
N ALA A 53 3.42 -11.77 -3.98
CA ALA A 53 3.01 -10.38 -4.20
C ALA A 53 4.15 -9.39 -3.90
N GLN A 54 4.90 -9.67 -2.83
CA GLN A 54 6.04 -8.88 -2.42
C GLN A 54 7.18 -8.99 -3.46
N LYS A 55 7.47 -10.21 -3.92
CA LYS A 55 8.50 -10.45 -4.94
C LYS A 55 8.16 -9.79 -6.26
N GLU A 56 6.89 -9.87 -6.69
CA GLU A 56 6.41 -9.21 -7.91
C GLU A 56 6.59 -7.69 -7.80
N ALA A 57 6.17 -7.08 -6.70
CA ALA A 57 6.32 -5.64 -6.51
C ALA A 57 7.79 -5.22 -6.48
N LEU A 58 8.65 -5.95 -5.75
CA LEU A 58 10.10 -5.69 -5.68
C LEU A 58 10.85 -5.97 -6.99
N SER A 59 10.25 -6.70 -7.93
CA SER A 59 10.83 -6.92 -9.26
C SER A 59 10.58 -5.74 -10.21
N LEU A 60 9.76 -4.77 -9.82
CA LEU A 60 9.51 -3.56 -10.60
C LEU A 60 10.57 -2.49 -10.31
N ASP A 61 11.07 -1.83 -11.34
CA ASP A 61 12.04 -0.75 -11.21
C ASP A 61 11.50 0.39 -10.35
N GLY A 62 12.27 0.81 -9.33
CA GLY A 62 11.88 1.88 -8.41
C GLY A 62 10.99 1.45 -7.24
N CYS A 63 10.59 0.19 -7.17
CA CYS A 63 9.94 -0.38 -5.99
C CYS A 63 10.95 -0.76 -4.91
N GLU A 64 10.67 -0.35 -3.68
CA GLU A 64 11.58 -0.54 -2.54
C GLU A 64 10.81 -0.89 -1.28
N VAL A 65 11.47 -1.55 -0.32
CA VAL A 65 10.86 -1.79 0.99
C VAL A 65 10.65 -0.46 1.71
N PHE A 66 9.44 -0.23 2.20
CA PHE A 66 9.05 0.99 2.85
C PHE A 66 9.84 1.24 4.13
N ARG A 67 10.50 2.39 4.14
CA ARG A 67 11.27 2.88 5.28
C ARG A 67 10.72 4.25 5.68
N PRO A 68 9.86 4.32 6.72
CA PRO A 68 9.27 5.59 7.15
C PRO A 68 10.31 6.54 7.78
N MET A 69 11.36 5.99 8.39
CA MET A 69 12.44 6.73 9.02
C MET A 69 13.79 6.11 8.63
N PRO A 70 14.77 6.90 8.16
CA PRO A 70 16.07 6.38 7.72
C PRO A 70 16.81 5.61 8.83
N GLU A 71 16.65 6.04 10.08
CA GLU A 71 17.28 5.45 11.27
C GLU A 71 16.58 4.16 11.78
N ARG A 72 15.37 3.85 11.31
CA ARG A 72 14.64 2.65 11.71
C ARG A 72 14.84 1.53 10.68
N PRO A 73 14.82 0.25 11.12
CA PRO A 73 14.77 -0.86 10.18
C PRO A 73 13.53 -0.74 9.28
N PRO A 74 13.65 -1.13 8.00
CA PRO A 74 12.54 -1.09 7.07
C PRO A 74 11.38 -1.92 7.61
N MET A 75 10.14 -1.46 7.39
CA MET A 75 8.99 -2.23 7.81
C MET A 75 8.84 -3.42 6.86
N GLY A 76 9.25 -4.60 7.33
CA GLY A 76 9.12 -5.85 6.58
C GLY A 76 7.70 -6.06 6.07
N GLY A 77 7.58 -6.48 4.81
CA GLY A 77 6.31 -6.69 4.14
C GLY A 77 5.61 -5.42 3.65
N TRP A 78 6.19 -4.23 3.79
CA TRP A 78 5.65 -3.01 3.19
C TRP A 78 6.49 -2.60 1.99
N ILE A 79 5.90 -2.52 0.81
CA ILE A 79 6.59 -2.16 -0.44
C ILE A 79 6.06 -0.83 -0.95
N ARG A 80 6.96 0.11 -1.22
CA ARG A 80 6.68 1.38 -1.91
C ARG A 80 6.69 1.12 -3.41
N VAL A 81 5.60 1.50 -4.08
CA VAL A 81 5.40 1.37 -5.52
C VAL A 81 5.20 2.78 -6.12
N PRO A 82 6.05 3.20 -7.07
CA PRO A 82 5.92 4.49 -7.75
C PRO A 82 4.62 4.64 -8.54
N VAL A 83 4.24 5.89 -8.84
CA VAL A 83 3.08 6.23 -9.67
C VAL A 83 3.19 5.68 -11.10
N ASP A 84 4.39 5.42 -11.61
CA ASP A 84 4.63 4.75 -12.89
C ASP A 84 3.91 3.40 -13.01
N TYR A 85 3.61 2.74 -11.88
CA TYR A 85 2.86 1.48 -11.83
C TYR A 85 1.44 1.65 -11.26
N GLU A 86 0.83 2.83 -11.41
CA GLU A 86 -0.54 3.09 -10.96
C GLU A 86 -1.56 2.07 -11.46
N THR A 87 -1.34 1.51 -12.65
CA THR A 87 -2.18 0.46 -13.25
C THR A 87 -2.14 -0.85 -12.46
N LYS A 88 -1.05 -1.14 -11.74
CA LYS A 88 -0.89 -2.33 -10.89
C LYS A 88 -1.38 -2.12 -9.47
N TRP A 89 -1.54 -0.87 -9.03
CA TRP A 89 -1.96 -0.53 -7.66
C TRP A 89 -3.28 -1.19 -7.24
N PRO A 90 -4.35 -1.26 -8.05
CA PRO A 90 -5.58 -1.94 -7.64
C PRO A 90 -5.38 -3.43 -7.37
N ALA A 91 -4.50 -4.09 -8.12
CA ALA A 91 -4.17 -5.51 -7.91
C ALA A 91 -3.39 -5.70 -6.60
N PHE A 92 -2.37 -4.88 -6.35
CA PHE A 92 -1.64 -4.92 -5.08
C PHE A 92 -2.52 -4.55 -3.88
N ALA A 93 -3.43 -3.59 -4.03
CA ALA A 93 -4.36 -3.20 -2.98
C ALA A 93 -5.29 -4.37 -2.58
N LYS A 94 -5.82 -5.10 -3.57
CA LYS A 94 -6.64 -6.30 -3.34
C LYS A 94 -5.84 -7.39 -2.63
N GLN A 95 -4.62 -7.66 -3.09
CA GLN A 95 -3.73 -8.66 -2.49
C GLN A 95 -3.36 -8.28 -1.05
N ALA A 96 -2.98 -7.03 -0.82
CA ALA A 96 -2.65 -6.52 0.50
C ALA A 96 -3.83 -6.62 1.46
N LEU A 97 -5.03 -6.20 1.02
CA LEU A 97 -6.25 -6.29 1.83
C LEU A 97 -6.61 -7.74 2.14
N GLY A 98 -6.50 -8.64 1.16
CA GLY A 98 -6.71 -10.08 1.34
C GLY A 98 -5.74 -10.68 2.36
N TYR A 99 -4.45 -10.37 2.24
CA TYR A 99 -3.42 -10.83 3.17
C TYR A 99 -3.64 -10.30 4.58
N VAL A 100 -3.88 -9.00 4.76
CA VAL A 100 -4.03 -8.47 6.12
C VAL A 100 -5.33 -8.90 6.78
N LYS A 101 -6.35 -9.32 6.03
CA LYS A 101 -7.57 -9.92 6.57
C LYS A 101 -7.33 -11.29 7.20
N THR A 102 -6.29 -12.02 6.78
CA THR A 102 -5.96 -13.34 7.34
C THR A 102 -5.03 -13.28 8.56
N LEU A 103 -4.58 -12.08 8.94
CA LEU A 103 -3.75 -11.80 10.13
C LEU A 103 -4.59 -11.45 11.36
#